data_AF-A0A2H5V5G9-F1
#
_entry.id   AF-A0A2H5V5G9-F1
#
_cell.length_a   1.000
_cell.length_b   1.000
_cell.length_c   1.000
_cell.angle_alpha   90.00
_cell.angle_beta   90.00
_cell.angle_gamma   90.00
#
_symmetry.space_group_name_H-M   'P 1'
#
loop_
_entity.id
_entity.type
_entity.pdbx_description
1 polymer ?
#
loop_
_entity_poly.entity_id
_entity_poly.type
_entity_poly.pdbx_seq_one_letter_code
_entity_poly.pdbx_strand_id
1 'polypeptide(L)'
;MSGLREYLDKRIRELEHELEVLRRIREILEEREKVSRGGGEGLDSLPWRPYRDGSGEWIFEDEAPETLISTIIAGRGRAVIDGYIYDLSSGRGGRRFVRRRPEKK
;
A
#
# COMPACT_ATOMS: atom_id res chain seq x y z
N MET A 1 43.75 31.90 6.49
CA MET A 1 42.46 32.11 5.79
C MET A 1 42.10 30.98 4.80
N SER A 2 43.06 30.19 4.27
CA SER A 2 42.79 29.13 3.29
C SER A 2 41.99 27.92 3.84
N GLY A 3 42.36 27.39 5.01
CA GLY A 3 41.75 26.15 5.52
C GLY A 3 40.29 26.27 5.95
N LEU A 4 39.83 27.48 6.33
CA LEU A 4 38.41 27.70 6.64
C LEU A 4 37.55 27.61 5.36
N ARG A 5 38.09 28.10 4.24
CA ARG A 5 37.39 28.08 2.95
C ARG A 5 37.30 26.65 2.40
N GLU A 6 38.39 25.88 2.47
CA GLU A 6 38.37 24.45 2.11
C GLU A 6 37.42 23.63 3.00
N TYR A 7 37.39 23.91 4.31
CA TYR A 7 36.44 23.27 5.21
C TYR A 7 34.98 23.58 4.82
N LEU A 8 34.69 24.85 4.55
CA LEU A 8 33.35 25.27 4.12
C LEU A 8 32.97 24.64 2.77
N ASP A 9 33.87 24.63 1.79
CA ASP A 9 33.62 24.03 0.47
C ASP A 9 33.37 22.52 0.59
N LYS A 10 34.13 21.81 1.44
CA LYS A 10 33.90 20.39 1.70
C LYS A 10 32.54 20.18 2.38
N ARG A 11 32.22 20.99 3.39
CA ARG A 11 30.97 20.86 4.14
C ARG A 11 29.75 21.16 3.28
N ILE A 12 29.85 22.12 2.37
CA ILE A 12 28.81 22.42 1.38
C ILE A 12 28.53 21.19 0.51
N ARG A 13 29.57 20.56 -0.05
CA ARG A 13 29.41 19.36 -0.89
C ARG A 13 28.76 18.18 -0.15
N GLU A 14 29.14 17.97 1.11
CA GLU A 14 28.53 16.93 1.94
C GLU A 14 27.03 17.18 2.15
N LEU A 15 26.67 18.43 2.46
CA LEU A 15 25.27 18.82 2.68
C LEU A 15 24.44 18.76 1.39
N GLU A 16 25.02 19.14 0.25
CA GLU A 16 24.37 19.02 -1.05
C GLU A 16 24.08 17.57 -1.39
N HIS A 17 25.03 16.66 -1.15
CA HIS A 17 24.84 15.23 -1.37
C HIS A 17 23.76 14.65 -0.44
N GLU A 18 23.80 14.99 0.84
CA GLU A 18 22.79 14.55 1.80
C GLU A 18 21.39 15.07 1.43
N LEU A 19 21.29 16.32 0.99
CA LEU A 19 20.05 16.91 0.50
C LEU A 19 19.51 16.19 -0.73
N GLU A 20 20.38 15.83 -1.67
CA GLU A 20 20.02 15.07 -2.87
C GLU A 20 19.44 13.69 -2.50
N VAL A 21 20.11 12.97 -1.59
CA VAL A 21 19.64 11.67 -1.09
C VAL A 21 18.27 11.82 -0.43
N LEU A 22 18.10 12.79 0.48
CA LEU A 22 16.84 13.02 1.17
C LEU A 22 15.70 13.39 0.21
N ARG A 23 15.98 14.21 -0.81
CA ARG A 23 15.01 14.54 -1.86
C ARG A 23 14.55 13.30 -2.62
N ARG A 24 15.47 12.40 -2.96
CA ARG A 24 15.15 11.16 -3.67
C ARG A 24 14.34 10.20 -2.81
N ILE A 25 14.66 10.10 -1.51
CA ILE A 25 13.84 9.33 -0.56
C ILE A 25 12.43 9.92 -0.49
N ARG A 26 12.31 11.25 -0.39
CA ARG A 26 10.99 11.91 -0.37
C ARG A 26 10.19 11.61 -1.63
N GLU A 27 10.81 11.68 -2.80
CA GLU A 27 10.16 11.38 -4.08
C GLU A 27 9.64 9.93 -4.14
N ILE A 28 10.45 8.96 -3.71
CA ILE A 28 10.02 7.55 -3.61
C ILE A 28 8.85 7.40 -2.62
N LEU A 29 8.88 8.10 -1.50
CA LEU A 29 7.80 8.06 -0.52
C LEU A 29 6.53 8.70 -1.06
N GLU A 30 6.62 9.83 -1.77
CA GLU A 30 5.48 10.49 -2.42
C GLU A 30 4.87 9.61 -3.53
N GLU A 31 5.69 8.91 -4.32
CA GLU A 31 5.20 7.95 -5.31
C GLU A 31 4.48 6.78 -4.65
N ARG A 32 5.05 6.22 -3.58
CA ARG A 32 4.39 5.15 -2.80
C ARG A 32 3.10 5.63 -2.17
N GLU A 33 3.06 6.87 -1.68
CA GLU A 33 1.86 7.45 -1.09
C GLU A 33 0.78 7.72 -2.15
N LYS A 34 1.14 8.17 -3.35
CA LYS A 34 0.20 8.29 -4.48
C LYS A 34 -0.40 6.93 -4.88
N VAL A 35 0.43 5.89 -4.93
CA VAL A 35 -0.03 4.50 -5.14
C VAL A 35 -0.93 4.05 -4.00
N SER A 36 -0.62 4.43 -2.75
CA SER A 36 -1.42 4.09 -1.57
C SER A 36 -2.77 4.83 -1.52
N ARG A 37 -2.81 6.13 -1.87
CA ARG A 37 -4.06 6.91 -1.90
C ARG A 37 -5.00 6.47 -3.03
N GLY A 38 -4.48 6.04 -4.18
CA GLY A 38 -5.28 5.39 -5.22
C GLY A 38 -5.78 3.98 -4.83
N GLY A 39 -5.15 3.38 -3.82
CA GLY A 39 -5.47 2.03 -3.34
C GLY A 39 -6.53 1.95 -2.26
N GLY A 40 -6.82 3.02 -1.52
CA GLY A 40 -7.83 3.02 -0.43
C GLY A 40 -9.21 3.48 -0.86
N GLU A 41 -9.29 4.66 -1.50
CA GLU A 41 -10.56 5.24 -1.97
C GLU A 41 -11.25 4.39 -3.06
N GLY A 42 -10.47 3.60 -3.80
CA GLY A 42 -11.00 2.66 -4.79
C GLY A 42 -11.63 1.42 -4.17
N LEU A 43 -11.13 0.92 -3.04
CA LEU A 43 -11.56 -0.36 -2.48
C LEU A 43 -12.99 -0.30 -1.95
N ASP A 44 -13.40 0.80 -1.31
CA ASP A 44 -14.77 0.95 -0.83
C ASP A 44 -15.81 1.08 -1.96
N SER A 45 -15.38 1.49 -3.15
CA SER A 45 -16.24 1.63 -4.33
C SER A 45 -16.48 0.32 -5.10
N LEU A 46 -15.77 -0.76 -4.75
CA LEU A 46 -15.92 -2.06 -5.40
C LEU A 46 -17.30 -2.68 -5.15
N PRO A 47 -17.78 -3.60 -6.01
CA PRO A 47 -19.12 -4.18 -5.94
C PRO A 47 -19.25 -5.24 -4.82
N TRP A 48 -18.96 -4.85 -3.58
CA TRP A 48 -19.00 -5.70 -2.40
C TRP A 48 -20.39 -6.29 -2.17
N ARG A 49 -20.41 -7.60 -1.97
CA ARG A 49 -21.62 -8.36 -1.64
C ARG A 49 -21.58 -8.68 -0.14
N PRO A 50 -22.56 -8.24 0.64
CA PRO A 50 -22.58 -8.54 2.07
C PRO A 50 -22.81 -10.02 2.32
N TYR A 51 -22.15 -10.56 3.36
CA TYR A 51 -22.55 -11.85 3.91
C TYR A 51 -23.89 -11.72 4.65
N ARG A 52 -24.68 -12.79 4.63
CA ARG A 52 -26.00 -12.84 5.30
C ARG A 52 -25.91 -12.66 6.81
N ASP A 53 -24.77 -12.99 7.41
CA ASP A 53 -24.51 -12.89 8.85
C ASP A 53 -23.92 -11.54 9.27
N GLY A 54 -23.69 -10.62 8.32
CA GLY A 54 -23.06 -9.32 8.59
C GLY A 54 -21.59 -9.40 9.02
N SER A 55 -20.93 -10.56 8.86
CA SER A 55 -19.53 -10.76 9.28
C SER A 55 -18.51 -10.01 8.41
N GLY A 56 -18.96 -9.49 7.27
CA GLY A 56 -18.15 -8.79 6.29
C GLY A 56 -18.80 -8.84 4.92
N GLU A 57 -17.98 -8.65 3.90
CA GLU A 57 -18.40 -8.57 2.51
C GLU A 57 -17.41 -9.31 1.60
N TRP A 58 -17.82 -9.59 0.37
CA TRP A 58 -16.99 -10.28 -0.60
C TRP A 58 -17.22 -9.80 -2.04
N ILE A 59 -16.20 -9.96 -2.88
CA ILE A 59 -16.25 -9.77 -4.33
C ILE A 59 -15.56 -10.94 -5.02
N PHE A 60 -15.89 -11.23 -6.27
CA PHE A 60 -15.11 -12.23 -7.00
C PHE A 60 -13.70 -11.70 -7.30
N GLU A 61 -12.73 -12.61 -7.45
CA GLU A 61 -11.35 -12.23 -7.75
C GLU A 61 -11.24 -11.43 -9.06
N ASP A 62 -12.04 -11.75 -10.07
CA ASP A 62 -12.08 -11.05 -11.36
C ASP A 62 -12.70 -9.64 -11.29
N GLU A 63 -13.38 -9.31 -10.19
CA GLU A 63 -13.94 -7.98 -9.91
C GLU A 63 -13.02 -7.14 -9.03
N ALA A 64 -11.91 -7.71 -8.53
CA ALA A 64 -10.97 -7.05 -7.66
C ALA A 64 -9.78 -6.46 -8.45
N PRO A 65 -9.21 -5.33 -8.01
CA PRO A 65 -7.96 -4.81 -8.57
C PRO A 65 -6.81 -5.80 -8.41
N GLU A 66 -6.00 -5.99 -9.46
CA GLU A 66 -4.83 -6.88 -9.42
C GLU A 66 -3.83 -6.51 -8.31
N THR A 67 -3.72 -5.21 -7.99
CA THR A 67 -2.91 -4.70 -6.90
C THR A 67 -3.36 -5.27 -5.55
N LEU A 68 -4.66 -5.31 -5.27
CA LEU A 68 -5.21 -5.90 -4.03
C LEU A 68 -4.88 -7.38 -3.93
N ILE A 69 -5.09 -8.13 -5.02
CA ILE A 69 -4.79 -9.57 -5.08
C ILE A 69 -3.30 -9.82 -4.80
N SER A 70 -2.43 -9.05 -5.44
CA SER A 70 -0.98 -9.13 -5.27
C SER A 70 -0.57 -8.84 -3.83
N THR A 71 -1.17 -7.83 -3.20
CA THR A 71 -0.92 -7.48 -1.79
C THR A 71 -1.36 -8.61 -0.85
N ILE A 72 -2.51 -9.23 -1.07
CA ILE A 72 -2.98 -10.36 -0.26
C ILE A 72 -2.04 -11.56 -0.41
N ILE A 73 -1.61 -11.89 -1.63
CA ILE A 73 -0.67 -12.98 -1.89
C ILE A 73 0.68 -12.73 -1.22
N ALA A 74 1.23 -11.51 -1.35
CA ALA A 74 2.47 -11.12 -0.68
C ALA A 74 2.36 -11.20 0.85
N GLY A 75 1.19 -10.89 1.40
CA GLY A 75 0.84 -11.02 2.82
C GLY A 75 0.52 -12.46 3.27
N ARG A 76 0.92 -13.49 2.50
CA ARG A 76 0.65 -14.91 2.77
C ARG A 76 -0.85 -15.25 2.85
N GLY A 77 -1.64 -14.66 1.95
CA GLY A 77 -3.08 -14.88 1.85
C GLY A 77 -3.93 -13.94 2.70
N ARG A 78 -3.33 -12.92 3.33
CA ARG A 78 -4.03 -11.91 4.10
C ARG A 78 -3.38 -10.54 3.97
N ALA A 79 -4.19 -9.49 3.84
CA ALA A 79 -3.72 -8.09 3.88
C ALA A 79 -4.56 -7.28 4.87
N VAL A 80 -3.97 -6.25 5.48
CA VAL A 80 -4.67 -5.25 6.29
C VAL A 80 -4.50 -3.90 5.61
N ILE A 81 -5.60 -3.30 5.18
CA ILE A 81 -5.63 -2.03 4.44
C ILE A 81 -6.81 -1.23 4.98
N ASP A 82 -6.58 0.03 5.35
CA ASP A 82 -7.61 0.98 5.80
C ASP A 82 -8.60 0.45 6.87
N GLY A 83 -8.09 -0.32 7.84
CA GLY A 83 -8.89 -0.87 8.93
C GLY A 83 -9.77 -2.06 8.53
N TYR A 84 -9.57 -2.62 7.34
CA TYR A 84 -10.17 -3.88 6.91
C TYR A 84 -9.11 -4.97 6.74
N ILE A 85 -9.51 -6.18 7.05
CA ILE A 85 -8.76 -7.40 6.78
C ILE A 85 -9.31 -8.01 5.49
N TYR A 86 -8.41 -8.23 4.55
CA TYR A 86 -8.69 -8.87 3.27
C TYR A 86 -8.08 -10.27 3.23
N ASP A 87 -8.82 -11.25 2.73
CA ASP A 87 -8.34 -12.62 2.53
C ASP A 87 -8.89 -13.24 1.24
N LEU A 88 -8.11 -14.15 0.65
CA LEU A 88 -8.51 -14.92 -0.52
C LEU A 88 -9.17 -16.23 -0.08
N SER A 89 -10.30 -16.54 -0.70
CA SER A 89 -11.01 -17.79 -0.45
C SER A 89 -11.55 -18.40 -1.73
N SER A 90 -11.82 -19.70 -1.69
CA SER A 90 -12.35 -20.47 -2.81
C SER A 90 -13.74 -21.01 -2.48
N GLY A 91 -14.68 -20.84 -3.40
CA GLY A 91 -16.09 -21.20 -3.23
C GLY A 91 -16.43 -22.55 -3.81
N ARG A 92 -17.71 -22.96 -3.66
CA ARG A 92 -18.23 -24.10 -4.41
C ARG A 92 -18.14 -23.80 -5.91
N GLY A 93 -17.54 -24.73 -6.65
CA GLY A 93 -17.31 -24.57 -8.09
C GLY A 93 -15.95 -23.96 -8.46
N GLY A 94 -15.01 -23.82 -7.52
CA GLY A 94 -13.62 -23.45 -7.81
C GLY A 94 -13.37 -21.97 -8.09
N ARG A 95 -14.41 -21.12 -8.03
CA ARG A 95 -14.25 -19.67 -8.15
C ARG A 95 -13.60 -19.09 -6.89
N ARG A 96 -12.60 -18.23 -7.08
CA ARG A 96 -11.95 -17.48 -6.01
C ARG A 96 -12.66 -16.15 -5.78
N PHE A 97 -12.64 -15.70 -4.54
CA PHE A 97 -13.23 -14.45 -4.11
C PHE A 97 -12.39 -13.81 -3.01
N VAL A 98 -12.41 -12.48 -2.98
CA VAL A 98 -11.81 -11.68 -1.93
C VAL A 98 -12.87 -11.43 -0.88
N ARG A 99 -12.54 -11.71 0.38
CA ARG A 99 -13.35 -11.34 1.53
C ARG A 99 -12.76 -10.10 2.17
N ARG A 100 -13.60 -9.19 2.66
CA ARG A 100 -13.20 -8.11 3.57
C ARG A 100 -14.01 -8.16 4.85
N ARG A 101 -13.38 -7.84 5.97
CA ARG A 101 -14.04 -7.68 7.28
C ARG A 101 -13.37 -6.57 8.08
N PRO A 102 -14.11 -5.84 8.92
CA PRO A 102 -13.51 -4.84 9.80
C PRO A 102 -12.43 -5.46 10.68
N GLU A 103 -11.31 -4.77 10.83
CA GLU A 103 -10.31 -5.10 11.82
C GLU A 103 -10.88 -4.75 13.20
N LYS A 104 -11.20 -5.79 13.99
CA LYS A 104 -11.59 -5.59 15.38
C LYS A 104 -10.37 -5.04 16.13
N LYS A 105 -10.41 -3.76 16.49
CA LYS A 105 -9.50 -3.15 17.46
C LYS A 105 -9.76 -3.69 18.86
#